data_AF-A0A955RMY9-F1
#
_entry.id   AF-A0A955RMY9-F1
#
_cell.length_a   1.000
_cell.length_b   1.000
_cell.length_c   1.000
_cell.angle_alpha   90.00
_cell.angle_beta   90.00
_cell.angle_gamma   90.00
#
_symmetry.space_group_name_H-M   'P 1'
#
loop_
_entity.id
_entity.type
_entity.pdbx_description
1 polymer ?
#
loop_
_entity_poly.entity_id
_entity_poly.type
_entity_poly.pdbx_seq_one_letter_code
_entity_poly.pdbx_strand_id
1 'polypeptide(L)'
;MRIWDIEPKRLCRKHLLGEHRELHALWSIISNDKQGYRNHPETKRWEGKLPALLKRHDLLVVEMKKRGYRHNSPIDTQNLTGQEIQDVFVNTVDEQEKLLTDKKCDCLLK
;
A
#
# COMPACT_ATOMS: atom_id res chain seq x y z
N MET A 1 -4.87 4.24 -7.84
CA MET A 1 -4.64 3.76 -6.47
C MET A 1 -4.42 2.27 -6.52
N ARG A 2 -3.33 1.79 -5.96
CA ARG A 2 -2.98 0.38 -5.87
C ARG A 2 -2.10 0.17 -4.65
N ILE A 3 -2.48 -0.80 -3.84
CA ILE A 3 -1.65 -1.35 -2.75
C ILE A 3 -1.35 -2.78 -3.15
N TRP A 4 -0.07 -3.13 -3.21
CA TRP A 4 0.34 -4.45 -3.66
C TRP A 4 0.35 -5.40 -2.46
N ASP A 5 -0.22 -6.60 -2.63
CA ASP A 5 -0.15 -7.65 -1.62
C ASP A 5 1.16 -8.48 -1.77
N ILE A 6 2.17 -7.87 -2.39
CA ILE A 6 3.50 -8.42 -2.67
C ILE A 6 4.50 -7.82 -1.67
N GLU A 7 5.47 -8.62 -1.22
CA GLU A 7 6.54 -8.14 -0.33
C GLU A 7 7.28 -6.92 -0.93
N PRO A 8 7.48 -5.82 -0.18
CA PRO A 8 8.10 -4.60 -0.71
C PRO A 8 9.48 -4.79 -1.35
N LYS A 9 10.29 -5.74 -0.82
CA LYS A 9 11.61 -6.08 -1.38
C LYS A 9 11.55 -6.53 -2.85
N ARG A 10 10.40 -7.07 -3.28
CA ARG A 10 10.16 -7.52 -4.65
C ARG A 10 9.60 -6.42 -5.55
N LEU A 11 9.36 -5.22 -5.04
CA LEU A 11 8.93 -4.07 -5.85
C LEU A 11 10.14 -3.29 -6.34
N CYS A 12 10.14 -2.88 -7.61
CA CYS A 12 11.11 -1.90 -8.09
C CYS A 12 10.90 -0.53 -7.44
N ARG A 13 11.85 0.39 -7.59
CA ARG A 13 11.76 1.76 -7.03
C ARG A 13 10.43 2.44 -7.35
N LYS A 14 9.98 2.37 -8.61
CA LYS A 14 8.75 3.04 -9.06
C LYS A 14 7.52 2.52 -8.32
N HIS A 15 7.39 1.21 -8.18
CA HIS A 15 6.23 0.61 -7.54
C HIS A 15 6.28 0.73 -6.01
N LEU A 16 7.47 0.62 -5.39
CA LEU A 16 7.64 0.86 -3.95
C LEU A 16 7.22 2.28 -3.55
N LEU A 17 7.79 3.30 -4.23
CA LEU A 17 7.50 4.70 -3.92
C LEU A 17 6.09 5.11 -4.37
N GLY A 18 5.61 4.54 -5.48
CA GLY A 18 4.25 4.76 -5.97
C GLY A 18 3.21 4.23 -4.98
N GLU A 19 3.40 3.01 -4.49
CA GLU A 19 2.52 2.41 -3.49
C GLU A 19 2.52 3.23 -2.18
N HIS A 20 3.70 3.62 -1.68
CA HIS A 20 3.79 4.46 -0.47
C HIS A 20 2.96 5.75 -0.61
N ARG A 21 3.05 6.42 -1.76
CA ARG A 21 2.24 7.63 -2.03
C ARG A 21 0.74 7.32 -2.11
N GLU A 22 0.35 6.27 -2.80
CA GLU A 22 -1.07 5.90 -2.94
C GLU A 22 -1.67 5.43 -1.61
N LEU A 23 -0.86 4.81 -0.75
CA LEU A 23 -1.22 4.45 0.62
C LEU A 23 -1.58 5.68 1.45
N HIS A 24 -0.77 6.73 1.40
CA HIS A 24 -1.09 8.00 2.08
C HIS A 24 -2.41 8.62 1.58
N ALA A 25 -2.69 8.48 0.29
CA ALA A 25 -3.96 8.95 -0.25
C ALA A 25 -5.14 8.11 0.28
N LEU A 26 -5.02 6.77 0.35
CA LEU A 26 -6.04 5.90 0.95
C LEU A 26 -6.26 6.22 2.43
N TRP A 27 -5.16 6.37 3.19
CA TRP A 27 -5.20 6.76 4.58
C TRP A 27 -6.02 8.04 4.75
N SER A 28 -5.69 9.08 3.98
CA SER A 28 -6.39 10.37 4.06
C SER A 28 -7.86 10.29 3.66
N ILE A 29 -8.23 9.42 2.71
CA ILE A 29 -9.63 9.24 2.33
C ILE A 29 -10.41 8.60 3.47
N ILE A 30 -9.89 7.50 4.03
CA ILE A 30 -10.58 6.70 5.05
C ILE A 30 -10.60 7.44 6.39
N SER A 31 -9.47 8.01 6.83
CA SER A 31 -9.35 8.64 8.14
C SER A 31 -10.12 9.96 8.26
N ASN A 32 -10.42 10.62 7.13
CA ASN A 32 -11.13 11.91 7.10
C ASN A 32 -12.49 11.82 6.40
N ASP A 33 -13.02 10.61 6.18
CA ASP A 33 -14.30 10.35 5.52
C ASP A 33 -14.51 11.13 4.19
N LYS A 34 -13.45 11.23 3.37
CA LYS A 34 -13.52 11.99 2.11
C LYS A 34 -14.35 11.24 1.08
N GLN A 35 -15.16 11.98 0.32
CA GLN A 35 -16.04 11.38 -0.70
C GLN A 35 -15.31 11.05 -2.01
N GLY A 36 -14.28 11.84 -2.37
CA GLY A 36 -13.48 11.61 -3.57
C GLY A 36 -12.73 10.28 -3.50
N TYR A 37 -12.85 9.45 -4.55
CA TYR A 37 -12.26 8.10 -4.62
C TYR A 37 -12.73 7.11 -3.54
N ARG A 38 -13.77 7.44 -2.75
CA ARG A 38 -14.36 6.52 -1.76
C ARG A 38 -14.82 5.20 -2.39
N ASN A 39 -15.37 5.29 -3.60
CA ASN A 39 -15.87 4.13 -4.33
C ASN A 39 -14.80 3.35 -5.11
N HIS A 40 -13.53 3.76 -5.07
CA HIS A 40 -12.46 3.04 -5.74
C HIS A 40 -12.28 1.64 -5.08
N PRO A 41 -12.06 0.55 -5.86
CA PRO A 41 -11.94 -0.80 -5.29
C PRO A 41 -10.91 -0.92 -4.16
N GLU A 42 -9.73 -0.33 -4.34
CA GLU A 42 -8.74 -0.25 -3.25
C GLU A 42 -9.26 0.50 -2.02
N THR A 43 -9.94 1.62 -2.17
CA THR A 43 -10.47 2.36 -1.01
C THR A 43 -11.46 1.52 -0.22
N LYS A 44 -12.41 0.88 -0.90
CA LYS A 44 -13.38 -0.02 -0.27
C LYS A 44 -12.70 -1.19 0.43
N ARG A 45 -11.65 -1.75 -0.19
CA ARG A 45 -10.88 -2.87 0.38
C ARG A 45 -10.29 -2.54 1.74
N TRP A 46 -9.88 -1.29 1.97
CA TRP A 46 -9.23 -0.84 3.21
C TRP A 46 -10.17 -0.15 4.21
N GLU A 47 -11.45 0.01 3.88
CA GLU A 47 -12.44 0.61 4.79
C GLU A 47 -12.55 -0.22 6.07
N GLY A 48 -12.43 0.44 7.23
CA GLY A 48 -12.39 -0.24 8.54
C GLY A 48 -11.13 -1.08 8.80
N LYS A 49 -10.02 -0.85 8.08
CA LYS A 49 -8.75 -1.60 8.21
C LYS A 49 -7.52 -0.70 8.36
N LEU A 50 -7.63 0.44 9.05
CA LEU A 50 -6.52 1.38 9.24
C LEU A 50 -5.30 0.77 9.95
N PRO A 51 -5.43 -0.07 11.01
CA PRO A 51 -4.28 -0.75 11.60
C PRO A 51 -3.54 -1.65 10.62
N ALA A 52 -4.26 -2.39 9.77
CA ALA A 52 -3.64 -3.19 8.72
C ALA A 52 -2.89 -2.32 7.69
N LEU A 53 -3.47 -1.17 7.32
CA LEU A 53 -2.87 -0.22 6.37
C LEU A 53 -1.59 0.39 6.93
N LEU A 54 -1.55 0.71 8.23
CA LEU A 54 -0.35 1.16 8.91
C LEU A 54 0.76 0.09 8.89
N LYS A 55 0.42 -1.17 9.18
CA LYS A 55 1.39 -2.28 9.08
C LYS A 55 1.98 -2.36 7.67
N ARG A 56 1.15 -2.20 6.62
CA ARG A 56 1.64 -2.16 5.23
C ARG A 56 2.56 -0.96 4.99
N HIS A 57 2.21 0.23 5.47
CA HIS A 57 3.06 1.41 5.39
C HIS A 57 4.44 1.14 5.99
N ASP A 58 4.49 0.55 7.17
CA ASP A 58 5.76 0.32 7.87
C ASP A 58 6.65 -0.67 7.11
N LEU A 59 6.07 -1.70 6.49
CA LEU A 59 6.82 -2.60 5.60
C LEU A 59 7.43 -1.87 4.40
N LEU A 60 6.69 -0.93 3.79
CA LEU A 60 7.22 -0.09 2.70
C LEU A 60 8.36 0.80 3.22
N VAL A 61 8.19 1.43 4.39
CA VAL A 61 9.20 2.29 5.00
C VAL A 61 10.48 1.52 5.36
N VAL A 62 10.36 0.30 5.90
CA VAL A 62 11.50 -0.57 6.18
C VAL A 62 12.30 -0.82 4.90
N GLU A 63 11.64 -1.21 3.82
CA GLU A 63 12.32 -1.45 2.55
C GLU A 63 12.89 -0.15 1.95
N MET A 64 12.17 0.97 2.08
CA MET A 64 12.67 2.26 1.63
C MET A 64 13.95 2.66 2.35
N LYS A 65 13.99 2.52 3.68
CA LYS A 65 15.18 2.78 4.49
C LYS A 65 16.33 1.84 4.13
N LYS A 66 16.04 0.56 3.92
CA LYS A 66 17.03 -0.44 3.47
C LYS A 66 17.69 -0.05 2.14
N ARG A 67 16.94 0.58 1.22
CA ARG A 67 17.44 1.11 -0.06
C ARG A 67 18.07 2.51 0.04
N GLY A 68 18.22 3.05 1.25
CA GLY A 68 18.82 4.37 1.49
C GLY A 68 17.90 5.57 1.24
N TYR A 69 16.58 5.35 1.08
CA TYR A 69 15.64 6.47 0.97
C TYR A 69 15.37 7.10 2.34
N ARG A 70 15.29 8.43 2.36
CA ARG A 70 14.87 9.19 3.54
C ARG A 70 13.36 9.26 3.60
N HIS A 71 12.77 8.69 4.64
CA HIS A 71 11.32 8.72 4.87
C HIS A 71 10.97 9.76 5.95
N ASN A 72 10.20 10.78 5.57
CA ASN A 72 9.87 11.94 6.42
C ASN A 72 8.34 12.19 6.52
N SER A 73 7.52 11.18 6.23
CA SER A 73 6.06 11.29 6.22
C SER A 73 5.43 10.18 7.08
N PRO A 74 5.69 10.14 8.40
CA PRO A 74 5.04 9.19 9.28
C PRO A 74 3.51 9.38 9.25
N ILE A 75 2.78 8.28 9.44
CA ILE A 75 1.33 8.30 9.58
C ILE A 75 0.97 8.65 11.02
N ASP A 76 0.01 9.55 11.20
CA ASP A 76 -0.55 9.88 12.52
C ASP A 76 -1.47 8.75 13.00
N THR A 77 -1.20 8.23 14.19
CA THR A 77 -1.86 7.05 14.75
C THR A 77 -2.99 7.37 15.73
N GLN A 78 -3.34 8.65 15.91
CA GLN A 78 -4.32 9.10 16.92
C GLN A 78 -5.70 8.45 16.80
N ASN A 79 -6.10 7.95 15.63
CA ASN A 79 -7.41 7.35 15.38
C ASN A 79 -7.34 5.99 14.65
N LEU A 80 -6.41 5.13 15.06
CA LEU A 80 -6.33 3.75 14.59
C LEU A 80 -7.54 2.94 15.06
N THR A 81 -8.48 2.67 14.15
CA THR A 81 -9.68 1.86 14.43
C THR A 81 -9.91 0.83 13.33
N GLY A 82 -10.59 -0.26 13.70
CA GLY A 82 -10.93 -1.33 12.78
C GLY A 82 -9.98 -2.52 12.86
N GLN A 83 -9.93 -3.31 11.79
CA GLN A 83 -9.24 -4.60 11.79
C GLN A 83 -7.74 -4.46 11.53
N GLU A 84 -6.98 -5.36 12.15
CA GLU A 84 -5.53 -5.46 12.00
C GLU A 84 -5.08 -6.31 10.81
N ILE A 85 -6.01 -6.98 10.16
CA ILE A 85 -5.76 -7.93 9.09
C ILE A 85 -6.44 -7.43 7.82
N GLN A 86 -5.73 -7.53 6.70
CA GLN A 86 -6.28 -7.38 5.36
C GLN A 86 -6.23 -8.74 4.66
N ASP A 87 -7.40 -9.29 4.38
CA ASP A 87 -7.65 -10.61 3.81
C ASP A 87 -8.45 -10.55 2.49
N VAL A 88 -8.85 -9.35 2.07
CA VAL A 88 -9.56 -9.11 0.81
C VAL A 88 -8.57 -8.64 -0.24
N PHE A 89 -8.75 -9.15 -1.46
CA PHE A 89 -7.92 -8.88 -2.62
C PHE A 89 -8.75 -8.21 -3.72
N VAL A 90 -8.22 -7.15 -4.36
CA VAL A 90 -8.78 -6.67 -5.65
C VAL A 90 -8.31 -7.60 -6.77
N ASN A 91 -7.04 -7.99 -6.70
CA ASN A 91 -6.43 -9.00 -7.55
C ASN A 91 -5.72 -9.99 -6.64
N THR A 92 -5.77 -11.29 -6.94
CA THR A 92 -5.01 -12.29 -6.19
C THR A 92 -3.50 -12.00 -6.30
N VAL A 93 -2.69 -12.59 -5.41
CA VAL A 93 -1.23 -12.39 -5.46
C VAL A 93 -0.67 -12.81 -6.83
N ASP A 94 -1.11 -13.95 -7.36
CA ASP A 94 -0.69 -14.45 -8.68
C ASP A 94 -1.06 -13.48 -9.82
N GLU A 95 -2.27 -12.90 -9.77
CA GLU A 95 -2.70 -11.88 -10.73
C GLU A 95 -1.84 -10.61 -10.62
N GLN A 96 -1.50 -10.18 -9.40
CA GLN A 96 -0.64 -9.02 -9.19
C GLN A 96 0.77 -9.25 -9.72
N GLU A 97 1.33 -10.44 -9.51
CA GLU A 97 2.64 -10.81 -10.05
C GLU A 97 2.64 -10.79 -11.57
N LYS A 98 1.59 -11.33 -12.20
CA LYS A 98 1.40 -11.25 -13.65
C LYS A 98 1.34 -9.80 -14.13
N LEU A 99 0.54 -8.95 -13.47
CA LEU A 99 0.43 -7.53 -13.82
C LEU A 99 1.77 -6.77 -13.69
N LEU A 100 2.62 -7.14 -12.72
CA LEU A 100 3.95 -6.55 -12.58
C LEU A 100 4.92 -7.05 -13.65
N THR A 101 4.84 -8.33 -14.01
CA THR A 101 5.64 -8.94 -15.07
C THR A 101 5.33 -8.29 -16.42
N ASP A 102 4.04 -8.10 -16.71
CA ASP A 102 3.56 -7.46 -17.96
C ASP A 102 4.02 -6.01 -18.10
N LYS A 103 4.34 -5.32 -16.99
CA LYS A 103 4.87 -3.95 -16.98
C LYS A 103 6.34 -3.86 -17.40
N LYS A 104 7.04 -4.99 -17.60
CA LYS A 104 8.44 -5.06 -18.04
C LYS A 104 9.36 -4.15 -17.21
N CYS A 105 9.31 -4.30 -15.89
CA CYS A 105 10.11 -3.53 -14.95
C CYS A 105 10.83 -4.46 -13.97
N ASP A 106 11.71 -3.90 -13.14
CA ASP A 106 12.55 -4.67 -12.21
C ASP A 106 11.81 -5.26 -11.00
N CYS A 107 10.47 -5.29 -11.03
CA CYS A 107 9.72 -5.99 -9.99
C CYS A 107 9.94 -7.50 -10.12
N LEU A 108 9.87 -8.20 -8.99
CA LEU A 108 9.99 -9.65 -8.85
C LEU A 108 11.36 -10.22 -9.24
N LEU A 109 12.33 -9.36 -9.60
CA LEU A 109 13.72 -9.76 -9.75
C LEU A 109 14.27 -10.11 -8.35
N LYS A 110 14.99 -11.23 -8.27
CA LYS A 110 15.57 -11.75 -7.03
C LYS A 110 16.83 -11.00 -6.64
#